data_AF-A0A960K0V6-F1
#
_entry.id   AF-A0A960K0V6-F1
#
_cell.length_a   1.000
_cell.length_b   1.000
_cell.length_c   1.000
_cell.angle_alpha   90.00
_cell.angle_beta   90.00
_cell.angle_gamma   90.00
#
_symmetry.space_group_name_H-M   'P 1'
#
loop_
_entity.id
_entity.type
_entity.pdbx_description
1 polymer ?
#
loop_
_entity_poly.entity_id
_entity_poly.type
_entity_poly.pdbx_seq_one_letter_code
_entity_poly.pdbx_strand_id
1 'polypeptide(L)'
;MKNTLRTPQAAVLGLALAGLLPTLSGATALERPIPKQLAGPPAEFSLMVPAAPAVVSSDSAMVPVTLTPGPDGTLQWHGEFIADGSEGFRMLMLSGGESWDVQLEEPVTGRILALSDLRPEVVASTIGAYTGDLATFHQGIEAGTWGLKVSMPATGDAEVHRGFVVVGGDSPYLLESRLTTRDLRLGEEIGFLAAAGLAADPAGEGITGTSASLSTTEGAPALTRGTLLLTKPSGVQVELPLAAAGDGLFGASFRADEIGNYTAQVTAVGETPEGQPFLRSTQHTFPVLPSGLAVADSAAVATSQGRWAVRLSLSSEQGLAERYHAYGEVWGRSAGGEAVPVAWIGGITEVKDGGIDLGLDTRWIQRAKAGAPFELRNLRIQDVDTFVPLFETARLDLPSPGLSVMTQRLGSREITSEMRLGPRPAELSNLTAPAGTGSRLLLVHGYCSGDVWGPVAGQFTNASRFQDLNANRSHDAFAQRIWTFGNTWFSYGIVAHSQGGAASLHLYTYYWSGLDNA
;
A
#
# COMPACT_ATOMS: atom_id res chain seq x y z
N MET A 1 -42.18 -52.90 64.63
CA MET A 1 -41.16 -52.85 65.71
C MET A 1 -40.50 -51.47 65.64
N LYS A 2 -40.80 -50.62 66.63
CA LYS A 2 -40.24 -49.29 66.99
C LYS A 2 -40.15 -48.22 65.86
N ASN A 3 -40.67 -47.00 65.94
CA ASN A 3 -41.57 -46.24 66.81
C ASN A 3 -41.85 -44.92 66.02
N THR A 4 -43.10 -44.52 65.72
CA THR A 4 -43.80 -43.30 66.22
C THR A 4 -42.99 -41.98 66.17
N LEU A 5 -43.44 -40.80 65.73
CA LEU A 5 -44.77 -40.15 65.74
C LEU A 5 -44.73 -38.80 64.97
N ARG A 6 -45.92 -38.41 64.48
CA ARG A 6 -46.56 -37.10 64.20
C ARG A 6 -45.83 -35.73 64.44
N THR A 7 -46.07 -34.84 63.48
CA THR A 7 -46.13 -33.35 63.41
C THR A 7 -46.52 -32.58 64.69
N PRO A 8 -46.10 -31.29 64.88
CA PRO A 8 -46.80 -30.11 64.30
C PRO A 8 -45.93 -28.87 63.94
N GLN A 9 -46.62 -27.90 63.29
CA GLN A 9 -46.16 -26.60 62.76
C GLN A 9 -45.70 -25.59 63.84
N ALA A 10 -44.74 -24.73 63.50
CA ALA A 10 -44.64 -23.34 63.98
C ALA A 10 -43.81 -22.48 62.99
N ALA A 11 -44.28 -21.25 62.78
CA ALA A 11 -43.82 -20.30 61.76
C ALA A 11 -42.49 -19.61 62.09
N VAL A 12 -41.69 -19.29 61.06
CA VAL A 12 -40.76 -18.14 61.10
C VAL A 12 -40.84 -17.40 59.77
N LEU A 13 -41.09 -16.11 59.91
CA LEU A 13 -41.12 -15.02 58.94
C LEU A 13 -39.81 -14.96 58.14
N GLY A 14 -39.88 -14.95 56.81
CA GLY A 14 -38.76 -14.62 55.93
C GLY A 14 -39.24 -13.71 54.80
N LEU A 15 -38.85 -12.44 54.87
CA LEU A 15 -39.09 -11.42 53.85
C LEU A 15 -38.64 -11.94 52.46
N ALA A 16 -39.57 -12.09 51.52
CA ALA A 16 -39.25 -12.20 50.10
C ALA A 16 -39.07 -10.79 49.54
N LEU A 17 -37.82 -10.33 49.45
CA LEU A 17 -37.49 -9.13 48.70
C LEU A 17 -37.47 -9.50 47.21
N ALA A 18 -38.52 -9.13 46.49
CA ALA A 18 -38.59 -9.22 45.03
C ALA A 18 -37.58 -8.22 44.43
N GLY A 19 -36.36 -8.69 44.14
CA GLY A 19 -35.40 -7.96 43.34
C GLY A 19 -35.72 -8.13 41.85
N LEU A 20 -36.34 -7.12 41.25
CA LEU A 20 -36.26 -6.94 39.79
C LEU A 20 -34.77 -6.81 39.41
N LEU A 21 -34.23 -7.84 38.76
CA LEU A 21 -33.01 -7.71 37.97
C LEU A 21 -33.38 -6.97 36.69
N PRO A 22 -32.89 -5.74 36.44
CA PRO A 22 -32.98 -5.16 35.11
C PRO A 22 -32.10 -6.01 34.20
N THR A 23 -32.71 -6.61 33.18
CA THR A 23 -31.98 -7.11 32.02
C THR A 23 -31.33 -5.92 31.33
N LEU A 24 -30.08 -5.63 31.70
CA LEU A 24 -29.21 -4.75 30.94
C LEU A 24 -29.10 -5.35 29.54
N SER A 25 -29.85 -4.78 28.60
CA SER A 25 -29.61 -4.96 27.18
C SER A 25 -28.22 -4.38 26.93
N GLY A 26 -27.22 -5.24 26.87
CA GLY A 26 -25.87 -4.84 26.47
C GLY A 26 -25.96 -4.27 25.07
N ALA A 27 -25.60 -3.00 24.90
CA ALA A 27 -25.26 -2.47 23.60
C ALA A 27 -24.10 -3.33 23.08
N THR A 28 -24.35 -4.12 22.05
CA THR A 28 -23.28 -4.79 21.31
C THR A 28 -22.38 -3.71 20.74
N ALA A 29 -21.17 -3.57 21.27
CA ALA A 29 -20.17 -2.72 20.67
C ALA A 29 -19.97 -3.17 19.21
N LEU A 30 -19.92 -2.21 18.28
CA LEU A 30 -19.57 -2.51 16.89
C LEU A 30 -18.19 -3.19 16.90
N GLU A 31 -18.11 -4.41 16.35
CA GLU A 31 -16.85 -5.15 16.29
C GLU A 31 -15.88 -4.55 15.25
N ARG A 32 -16.40 -3.74 14.32
CA ARG A 32 -15.66 -3.11 13.22
C ARG A 32 -16.27 -1.76 12.82
N PRO A 33 -15.49 -0.85 12.20
CA PRO A 33 -16.02 0.41 11.70
C PRO A 33 -17.02 0.21 10.55
N ILE A 34 -18.05 1.05 10.50
CA ILE A 34 -19.05 1.05 9.44
C ILE A 34 -18.50 1.83 8.23
N PRO A 35 -18.43 1.24 7.02
CA PRO A 35 -18.00 1.96 5.84
C PRO A 35 -18.94 3.09 5.43
N LYS A 36 -18.37 4.17 4.88
CA LYS A 36 -19.08 5.26 4.22
C LYS A 36 -19.57 4.81 2.84
N GLN A 37 -20.73 5.33 2.42
CA GLN A 37 -21.23 5.15 1.05
C GLN A 37 -20.81 6.37 0.23
N LEU A 38 -19.65 6.29 -0.41
CA LEU A 38 -19.04 7.44 -1.06
C LEU A 38 -19.70 7.74 -2.41
N ALA A 39 -19.92 9.02 -2.67
CA ALA A 39 -20.36 9.51 -3.97
C ALA A 39 -19.92 10.95 -4.23
N GLY A 40 -19.83 11.33 -5.50
CA GLY A 40 -19.46 12.69 -5.88
C GLY A 40 -19.89 13.09 -7.29
N PRO A 41 -19.81 14.39 -7.61
CA PRO A 41 -20.29 14.94 -8.88
C PRO A 41 -19.46 14.47 -10.08
N PRO A 42 -20.02 14.54 -11.31
CA PRO A 42 -19.30 14.22 -12.54
C PRO A 42 -18.00 15.01 -12.78
N ALA A 43 -17.89 16.21 -12.20
CA ALA A 43 -16.67 17.03 -12.27
C ALA A 43 -15.44 16.34 -11.65
N GLU A 44 -15.64 15.28 -10.87
CA GLU A 44 -14.56 14.52 -10.22
C GLU A 44 -14.17 13.25 -11.00
N PHE A 45 -14.84 12.89 -12.11
CA PHE A 45 -14.54 11.64 -12.83
C PHE A 45 -13.07 11.54 -13.24
N SER A 46 -12.48 12.64 -13.71
CA SER A 46 -11.06 12.68 -14.07
C SER A 46 -10.10 12.51 -12.88
N LEU A 47 -10.55 12.76 -11.65
CA LEU A 47 -9.77 12.56 -10.43
C LEU A 47 -9.86 11.13 -9.91
N MET A 48 -10.88 10.38 -10.35
CA MET A 48 -11.16 9.01 -9.92
C MET A 48 -10.56 7.97 -10.88
N VAL A 49 -9.65 8.36 -11.76
CA VAL A 49 -8.89 7.42 -12.59
C VAL A 49 -7.93 6.61 -11.70
N PRO A 50 -7.67 5.33 -12.01
CA PRO A 50 -6.72 4.54 -11.23
C PRO A 50 -5.34 5.17 -11.30
N ALA A 51 -4.61 5.16 -10.20
CA ALA A 51 -3.22 5.59 -10.20
C ALA A 51 -2.40 4.73 -11.17
N ALA A 52 -1.52 5.36 -11.95
CA ALA A 52 -0.54 4.63 -12.74
C ALA A 52 0.40 3.84 -11.80
N PRO A 53 0.97 2.71 -12.25
CA PRO A 53 2.02 2.04 -11.49
C PRO A 53 3.14 3.01 -11.12
N ALA A 54 3.64 2.89 -9.89
CA ALA A 54 4.68 3.78 -9.38
C ALA A 54 5.97 3.67 -10.21
N VAL A 55 6.63 4.80 -10.42
CA VAL A 55 7.96 4.87 -10.99
C VAL A 55 8.96 4.88 -9.84
N VAL A 56 9.93 3.98 -9.89
CA VAL A 56 11.04 3.91 -8.95
C VAL A 56 12.30 4.39 -9.66
N SER A 57 12.93 5.43 -9.11
CA SER A 57 14.17 6.02 -9.60
C SER A 57 15.34 5.71 -8.65
N SER A 58 16.54 5.52 -9.19
CA SER A 58 17.76 5.29 -8.41
C SER A 58 19.00 5.88 -9.07
N ASP A 59 19.86 6.51 -8.27
CA ASP A 59 21.22 6.99 -8.59
C ASP A 59 22.32 6.01 -8.17
N SER A 60 21.91 4.84 -7.64
CA SER A 60 22.80 3.87 -7.03
C SER A 60 22.55 2.48 -7.62
N ALA A 61 23.55 1.60 -7.49
CA ALA A 61 23.43 0.19 -7.83
C ALA A 61 23.54 -0.67 -6.58
N MET A 62 22.59 -1.57 -6.39
CA MET A 62 22.58 -2.60 -5.37
C MET A 62 22.98 -3.92 -6.00
N VAL A 63 24.11 -4.46 -5.58
CA VAL A 63 24.67 -5.72 -6.06
C VAL A 63 24.37 -6.81 -5.03
N PRO A 64 23.58 -7.84 -5.37
CA PRO A 64 23.32 -8.95 -4.45
C PRO A 64 24.58 -9.81 -4.29
N VAL A 65 24.95 -10.08 -3.05
CA VAL A 65 26.10 -10.91 -2.69
C VAL A 65 25.58 -12.22 -2.12
N THR A 66 25.95 -13.33 -2.75
CA THR A 66 25.68 -14.69 -2.24
C THR A 66 27.02 -15.40 -2.08
N LEU A 67 27.48 -15.48 -0.83
CA LEU A 67 28.75 -16.11 -0.50
C LEU A 67 28.62 -17.64 -0.60
N THR A 68 29.59 -18.25 -1.27
CA THR A 68 29.64 -19.71 -1.47
C THR A 68 30.96 -20.28 -0.93
N PRO A 69 31.00 -21.56 -0.52
CA PRO A 69 32.25 -22.18 -0.04
C PRO A 69 33.36 -22.12 -1.08
N GLY A 70 34.45 -21.45 -0.71
CA GLY A 70 35.71 -21.42 -1.44
C GLY A 70 36.63 -22.58 -1.05
N PRO A 71 37.71 -22.80 -1.82
CA PRO A 71 38.67 -23.89 -1.59
C PRO A 71 39.44 -23.76 -0.26
N ASP A 72 39.52 -22.55 0.29
CA ASP A 72 40.38 -22.21 1.43
C ASP A 72 39.65 -22.23 2.78
N GLY A 73 38.44 -22.82 2.82
CA GLY A 73 37.58 -22.81 4.02
C GLY A 73 36.96 -21.45 4.34
N THR A 74 36.98 -20.52 3.37
CA THR A 74 36.30 -19.21 3.43
C THR A 74 35.06 -19.23 2.55
N LEU A 75 34.07 -18.44 2.91
CA LEU A 75 32.95 -18.16 2.02
C LEU A 75 33.33 -16.97 1.14
N GLN A 76 33.12 -17.07 -0.16
CA GLN A 76 33.56 -16.06 -1.13
C GLN A 76 32.47 -15.76 -2.17
N TRP A 77 32.48 -14.53 -2.65
CA TRP A 77 31.71 -14.05 -3.78
C TRP A 77 32.59 -13.10 -4.59
N HIS A 78 32.45 -13.16 -5.92
CA HIS A 78 33.14 -12.27 -6.85
C HIS A 78 32.11 -11.68 -7.81
N GLY A 79 32.24 -10.40 -8.10
CA GLY A 79 31.44 -9.70 -9.09
C GLY A 79 32.10 -8.39 -9.48
N GLU A 80 31.32 -7.48 -10.05
CA GLU A 80 31.81 -6.20 -10.57
C GLU A 80 30.88 -5.07 -10.14
N PHE A 81 31.42 -3.86 -10.06
CA PHE A 81 30.65 -2.62 -10.01
C PHE A 81 31.26 -1.57 -10.92
N ILE A 82 30.51 -0.50 -11.17
CA ILE A 82 30.96 0.61 -12.01
C ILE A 82 31.01 1.88 -11.16
N ALA A 83 32.19 2.49 -11.09
CA ALA A 83 32.34 3.85 -10.59
C ALA A 83 32.23 4.80 -11.78
N ASP A 84 31.15 5.58 -11.83
CA ASP A 84 30.84 6.49 -12.95
C ASP A 84 30.93 7.98 -12.56
N GLY A 85 31.44 8.25 -11.36
CA GLY A 85 31.66 9.59 -10.81
C GLY A 85 33.14 9.88 -10.57
N SER A 86 33.49 11.16 -10.40
CA SER A 86 34.87 11.59 -10.13
C SER A 86 35.15 11.82 -8.64
N GLU A 87 34.11 12.09 -7.84
CA GLU A 87 34.24 12.35 -6.41
C GLU A 87 33.13 11.66 -5.61
N GLY A 88 33.38 11.49 -4.31
CA GLY A 88 32.33 11.07 -3.37
C GLY A 88 31.77 9.67 -3.63
N PHE A 89 32.59 8.75 -4.15
CA PHE A 89 32.18 7.36 -4.29
C PHE A 89 31.85 6.77 -2.90
N ARG A 90 30.75 6.05 -2.83
CA ARG A 90 30.20 5.46 -1.61
C ARG A 90 29.91 3.99 -1.85
N MET A 91 30.29 3.17 -0.88
CA MET A 91 30.00 1.74 -0.86
C MET A 91 29.40 1.38 0.49
N LEU A 92 28.12 1.01 0.51
CA LEU A 92 27.43 0.48 1.68
C LEU A 92 27.40 -1.04 1.61
N MET A 93 28.01 -1.69 2.60
CA MET A 93 28.08 -3.14 2.71
C MET A 93 27.07 -3.61 3.75
N LEU A 94 25.93 -4.15 3.30
CA LEU A 94 24.87 -4.70 4.14
C LEU A 94 25.12 -6.19 4.37
N SER A 95 25.99 -6.50 5.32
CA SER A 95 26.43 -7.86 5.65
C SER A 95 25.51 -8.61 6.62
N GLY A 96 24.52 -7.93 7.21
CA GLY A 96 23.66 -8.52 8.24
C GLY A 96 24.33 -8.61 9.61
N GLY A 97 25.38 -7.81 9.84
CA GLY A 97 26.11 -7.74 11.11
C GLY A 97 27.39 -8.57 11.15
N GLU A 98 27.67 -9.31 10.08
CA GLU A 98 28.92 -10.04 9.89
C GLU A 98 30.04 -9.11 9.39
N SER A 99 31.30 -9.48 9.65
CA SER A 99 32.46 -8.74 9.12
C SER A 99 32.87 -9.32 7.77
N TRP A 100 32.69 -8.54 6.71
CA TRP A 100 33.17 -8.89 5.37
C TRP A 100 34.59 -8.37 5.13
N ASP A 101 35.46 -9.23 4.61
CA ASP A 101 36.72 -8.82 3.99
C ASP A 101 36.47 -8.49 2.52
N VAL A 102 36.76 -7.24 2.14
CA VAL A 102 36.46 -6.69 0.82
C VAL A 102 37.75 -6.33 0.10
N GLN A 103 37.89 -6.86 -1.11
CA GLN A 103 39.01 -6.58 -2.00
C GLN A 103 38.47 -6.03 -3.32
N LEU A 104 39.13 -4.99 -3.82
CA LEU A 104 38.78 -4.33 -5.08
C LEU A 104 39.89 -4.56 -6.10
N GLU A 105 39.53 -4.83 -7.35
CA GLU A 105 40.46 -4.97 -8.47
C GLU A 105 40.37 -3.75 -9.38
N GLU A 106 41.50 -3.04 -9.55
CA GLU A 106 41.59 -1.83 -10.35
C GLU A 106 41.28 -2.08 -11.84
N PRO A 107 40.48 -1.21 -12.49
CA PRO A 107 40.03 -1.39 -13.88
C PRO A 107 41.17 -1.46 -14.90
N VAL A 108 42.25 -0.71 -14.67
CA VAL A 108 43.34 -0.53 -15.66
C VAL A 108 44.53 -1.45 -15.38
N THR A 109 44.91 -1.58 -14.11
CA THR A 109 46.14 -2.28 -13.71
C THR A 109 45.89 -3.75 -13.33
N GLY A 110 44.64 -4.13 -13.04
CA GLY A 110 44.30 -5.42 -12.44
C GLY A 110 44.86 -5.60 -11.02
N ARG A 111 45.31 -4.51 -10.38
CA ARG A 111 45.87 -4.56 -9.04
C ARG A 111 44.75 -4.80 -8.04
N ILE A 112 44.94 -5.80 -7.20
CA ILE A 112 44.03 -6.11 -6.09
C ILE A 112 44.44 -5.26 -4.88
N LEU A 113 43.47 -4.54 -4.32
CA LEU A 113 43.61 -3.67 -3.16
C LEU A 113 42.65 -4.13 -2.07
N ALA A 114 43.12 -4.25 -0.83
CA ALA A 114 42.19 -4.38 0.28
C ALA A 114 41.44 -3.05 0.46
N LEU A 115 40.16 -3.12 0.88
CA LEU A 115 39.36 -1.91 1.13
C LEU A 115 40.06 -0.93 2.09
N SER A 116 40.77 -1.46 3.09
CA SER A 116 41.54 -0.68 4.06
C SER A 116 42.71 0.10 3.46
N ASP A 117 43.30 -0.39 2.35
CA ASP A 117 44.45 0.25 1.70
C ASP A 117 44.04 1.56 1.01
N LEU A 118 42.77 1.67 0.61
CA LEU A 118 42.16 2.85 0.04
C LEU A 118 41.79 3.91 1.09
N ARG A 119 41.89 3.57 2.38
CA ARG A 119 41.62 4.45 3.53
C ARG A 119 40.26 5.19 3.44
N PRO A 120 39.14 4.50 3.19
CA PRO A 120 37.83 5.13 3.22
C PRO A 120 37.48 5.62 4.63
N GLU A 121 36.63 6.63 4.71
CA GLU A 121 35.90 6.94 5.94
C GLU A 121 34.80 5.88 6.11
N VAL A 122 34.85 5.12 7.21
CA VAL A 122 33.90 4.03 7.47
C VAL A 122 33.01 4.39 8.65
N VAL A 123 31.70 4.34 8.44
CA VAL A 123 30.69 4.59 9.46
C VAL A 123 29.73 3.39 9.52
N ALA A 124 29.52 2.87 10.72
CA ALA A 124 28.51 1.84 10.95
C ALA A 124 27.13 2.37 10.55
N SER A 125 26.41 1.58 9.76
CA SER A 125 25.14 1.96 9.16
C SER A 125 24.09 0.87 9.33
N THR A 126 22.83 1.28 9.35
CA THR A 126 21.70 0.36 9.47
C THR A 126 20.60 0.78 8.50
N ILE A 127 20.15 -0.14 7.66
CA ILE A 127 18.97 0.03 6.81
C ILE A 127 17.95 -1.05 7.16
N GLY A 128 16.88 -0.65 7.83
CA GLY A 128 15.87 -1.59 8.32
C GLY A 128 16.47 -2.59 9.30
N ALA A 129 16.38 -3.88 8.97
CA ALA A 129 16.99 -4.96 9.76
C ALA A 129 18.44 -5.28 9.37
N TYR A 130 18.95 -4.70 8.27
CA TYR A 130 20.31 -4.93 7.82
C TYR A 130 21.26 -3.95 8.49
N THR A 131 22.24 -4.49 9.20
CA THR A 131 23.41 -3.75 9.69
C THR A 131 24.58 -3.92 8.74
N GLY A 132 25.45 -2.92 8.70
CA GLY A 132 26.54 -2.87 7.75
C GLY A 132 27.46 -1.67 7.96
N ASP A 133 28.35 -1.47 7.01
CA ASP A 133 29.35 -0.40 7.02
C ASP A 133 29.23 0.45 5.75
N LEU A 134 29.16 1.77 5.91
CA LEU A 134 29.24 2.73 4.83
C LEU A 134 30.69 3.20 4.69
N ALA A 135 31.34 2.85 3.59
CA ALA A 135 32.66 3.35 3.20
C ALA A 135 32.51 4.52 2.21
N THR A 136 33.07 5.67 2.55
CA THR A 136 33.13 6.86 1.70
C THR A 136 34.56 7.12 1.26
N PHE A 137 34.75 7.31 -0.04
CA PHE A 137 36.06 7.49 -0.66
C PHE A 137 36.20 8.92 -1.17
N HIS A 138 37.21 9.62 -0.66
CA HIS A 138 37.56 10.95 -1.17
C HIS A 138 38.57 10.89 -2.31
N GLN A 139 39.35 9.80 -2.40
CA GLN A 139 40.36 9.54 -3.43
C GLN A 139 40.53 8.02 -3.61
N GLY A 140 41.16 7.60 -4.71
CA GLY A 140 41.59 6.21 -4.91
C GLY A 140 40.58 5.28 -5.62
N ILE A 141 39.37 5.77 -5.90
CA ILE A 141 38.42 5.10 -6.81
C ILE A 141 38.33 5.93 -8.08
N GLU A 142 38.99 5.47 -9.13
CA GLU A 142 38.90 6.05 -10.47
C GLU A 142 37.65 5.52 -11.20
N ALA A 143 37.19 6.27 -12.20
CA ALA A 143 36.06 5.85 -13.02
C ALA A 143 36.39 4.58 -13.81
N GLY A 144 35.44 3.65 -13.88
CA GLY A 144 35.57 2.39 -14.61
C GLY A 144 34.90 1.20 -13.93
N THR A 145 35.07 0.03 -14.54
CA THR A 145 34.54 -1.24 -14.03
C THR A 145 35.55 -1.87 -13.07
N TRP A 146 35.20 -1.93 -11.80
CA TRP A 146 36.02 -2.52 -10.75
C TRP A 146 35.59 -3.95 -10.46
N GLY A 147 36.56 -4.83 -10.28
CA GLY A 147 36.30 -6.15 -9.70
C GLY A 147 36.05 -6.01 -8.20
N LEU A 148 35.08 -6.75 -7.67
CA LEU A 148 34.72 -6.77 -6.26
C LEU A 148 34.73 -8.20 -5.77
N LYS A 149 35.58 -8.46 -4.79
CA LYS A 149 35.63 -9.71 -4.05
C LYS A 149 35.18 -9.46 -2.61
N VAL A 150 34.22 -10.25 -2.17
CA VAL A 150 33.74 -10.27 -0.79
C VAL A 150 34.02 -11.65 -0.22
N SER A 151 34.61 -11.70 0.97
CA SER A 151 34.89 -12.96 1.64
C SER A 151 34.73 -12.86 3.15
N MET A 152 34.52 -14.01 3.79
CA MET A 152 34.51 -14.10 5.24
C MET A 152 34.88 -15.52 5.70
N PRO A 153 35.29 -15.70 6.97
CA PRO A 153 35.50 -17.03 7.54
C PRO A 153 34.21 -17.85 7.49
N ALA A 154 34.29 -19.15 7.19
CA ALA A 154 33.13 -20.04 7.32
C ALA A 154 32.82 -20.24 8.82
N THR A 155 31.61 -19.91 9.25
CA THR A 155 31.13 -20.07 10.64
C THR A 155 30.14 -21.24 10.72
N GLY A 156 30.64 -22.45 10.97
CA GLY A 156 29.80 -23.65 11.14
C GLY A 156 29.43 -24.37 9.83
N ASP A 157 28.36 -25.16 9.87
CA ASP A 157 27.88 -25.87 8.68
C ASP A 157 27.45 -24.87 7.60
N ALA A 158 27.81 -25.16 6.34
CA ALA A 158 27.74 -24.30 5.16
C ALA A 158 26.38 -23.57 4.95
N GLU A 159 26.14 -22.51 5.73
CA GLU A 159 25.05 -21.60 5.48
C GLU A 159 25.42 -20.71 4.30
N VAL A 160 24.49 -20.58 3.35
CA VAL A 160 24.60 -19.60 2.28
C VAL A 160 24.39 -18.23 2.91
N HIS A 161 25.46 -17.47 3.06
CA HIS A 161 25.37 -16.10 3.56
C HIS A 161 25.04 -15.15 2.42
N ARG A 162 24.07 -14.27 2.67
CA ARG A 162 23.55 -13.32 1.70
C ARG A 162 23.63 -11.91 2.27
N GLY A 163 23.92 -10.96 1.39
CA GLY A 163 23.86 -9.54 1.73
C GLY A 163 23.86 -8.70 0.46
N PHE A 164 24.11 -7.41 0.61
CA PHE A 164 24.11 -6.47 -0.51
C PHE A 164 25.29 -5.53 -0.41
N VAL A 165 25.83 -5.15 -1.57
CA VAL A 165 26.72 -4.00 -1.70
C VAL A 165 25.99 -2.95 -2.50
N VAL A 166 25.78 -1.77 -1.91
CA VAL A 166 25.19 -0.62 -2.61
C VAL A 166 26.31 0.35 -2.95
N VAL A 167 26.48 0.65 -4.24
CA VAL A 167 27.46 1.61 -4.74
C VAL A 167 26.76 2.83 -5.34
N GLY A 168 27.35 4.00 -5.16
CA GLY A 168 26.87 5.26 -5.74
C GLY A 168 27.94 6.34 -5.66
N GLY A 169 27.69 7.48 -6.30
CA GLY A 169 28.65 8.59 -6.37
C GLY A 169 27.98 9.94 -6.55
N ASP A 170 28.69 10.86 -7.18
CA ASP A 170 28.25 12.20 -7.60
C ASP A 170 27.63 12.22 -9.01
N SER A 171 27.57 11.08 -9.69
CA SER A 171 27.05 10.96 -11.05
C SER A 171 25.58 11.40 -11.16
N PRO A 172 25.23 12.25 -12.16
CA PRO A 172 23.86 12.76 -12.33
C PRO A 172 22.91 11.75 -12.99
N TYR A 173 23.41 10.56 -13.36
CA TYR A 173 22.65 9.59 -14.12
C TYR A 173 21.78 8.70 -13.21
N LEU A 174 20.54 8.52 -13.63
CA LEU A 174 19.52 7.74 -12.94
C LEU A 174 19.03 6.58 -13.80
N LEU A 175 18.56 5.53 -13.12
CA LEU A 175 17.68 4.52 -13.67
C LEU A 175 16.27 4.73 -13.12
N GLU A 176 15.29 4.85 -14.01
CA GLU A 176 13.90 4.68 -13.67
C GLU A 176 13.40 3.33 -14.13
N SER A 177 12.45 2.79 -13.38
CA SER A 177 11.70 1.60 -13.78
C SER A 177 10.30 1.61 -13.21
N ARG A 178 9.39 0.89 -13.87
CA ARG A 178 7.98 0.79 -13.47
C ARG A 178 7.36 -0.51 -13.96
N LEU A 179 6.31 -0.95 -13.29
CA LEU A 179 5.39 -1.93 -13.87
C LEU A 179 4.63 -1.30 -15.05
N THR A 180 4.31 -2.13 -16.03
CA THR A 180 3.54 -1.74 -17.23
C THR A 180 2.05 -1.96 -17.08
N THR A 181 1.65 -2.79 -16.12
CA THR A 181 0.27 -3.17 -15.87
C THR A 181 -0.12 -2.90 -14.41
N ARG A 182 -1.43 -2.73 -14.20
CA ARG A 182 -2.06 -2.70 -12.88
C ARG A 182 -2.69 -4.05 -12.54
N ASP A 183 -2.84 -4.92 -13.53
CA ASP A 183 -3.38 -6.25 -13.34
C ASP A 183 -2.30 -7.16 -12.77
N LEU A 184 -2.36 -7.36 -11.46
CA LEU A 184 -1.42 -8.19 -10.69
C LEU A 184 -2.14 -9.44 -10.19
N ARG A 185 -2.85 -10.13 -11.07
CA ARG A 185 -3.58 -11.37 -10.74
C ARG A 185 -2.81 -12.61 -11.17
N LEU A 186 -3.05 -13.71 -10.47
CA LEU A 186 -2.48 -15.02 -10.80
C LEU A 186 -2.81 -15.40 -12.24
N GLY A 187 -1.79 -15.80 -13.00
CA GLY A 187 -1.90 -16.19 -14.39
C GLY A 187 -1.80 -15.03 -15.36
N GLU A 188 -1.82 -13.77 -14.93
CA GLU A 188 -1.69 -12.61 -15.83
C GLU A 188 -0.22 -12.31 -16.15
N GLU A 189 0.00 -11.61 -17.27
CA GLU A 189 1.33 -11.15 -17.67
C GLU A 189 1.66 -9.82 -16.99
N ILE A 190 2.79 -9.79 -16.27
CA ILE A 190 3.30 -8.62 -15.58
C ILE A 190 4.58 -8.17 -16.29
N GLY A 191 4.54 -6.97 -16.87
CA GLY A 191 5.69 -6.38 -17.55
C GLY A 191 6.36 -5.27 -16.74
N PHE A 192 7.65 -5.08 -16.99
CA PHE A 192 8.50 -4.02 -16.47
C PHE A 192 9.06 -3.20 -17.64
N LEU A 193 9.20 -1.91 -17.42
CA LEU A 193 9.97 -1.01 -18.27
C LEU A 193 11.04 -0.32 -17.44
N ALA A 194 12.19 -0.09 -18.06
CA ALA A 194 13.31 0.63 -17.51
C ALA A 194 13.88 1.61 -18.54
N ALA A 195 14.36 2.75 -18.05
CA ALA A 195 14.97 3.80 -18.85
C ALA A 195 16.03 4.54 -18.03
N ALA A 196 17.06 5.04 -18.71
CA ALA A 196 18.06 5.91 -18.10
C ALA A 196 17.80 7.38 -18.42
N GLY A 197 18.28 8.26 -17.56
CA GLY A 197 18.26 9.70 -17.82
C GLY A 197 19.01 10.47 -16.75
N LEU A 198 18.69 11.76 -16.66
CA LEU A 198 19.35 12.70 -15.75
C LEU A 198 18.47 13.00 -14.54
N ALA A 199 19.10 13.20 -13.38
CA ALA A 199 18.45 13.80 -12.23
C ALA A 199 18.02 15.24 -12.56
N ALA A 200 16.73 15.54 -12.40
CA ALA A 200 16.24 16.92 -12.45
C ALA A 200 16.57 17.61 -11.11
N ASP A 201 17.42 18.63 -11.15
CA ASP A 201 17.82 19.61 -10.10
C ASP A 201 17.93 19.08 -8.63
N PRO A 202 19.15 18.93 -8.08
CA PRO A 202 19.42 18.22 -6.82
C PRO A 202 19.20 19.04 -5.53
N ALA A 203 18.18 19.89 -5.45
CA ALA A 203 17.89 20.65 -4.22
C ALA A 203 17.40 19.79 -3.02
N GLY A 204 17.60 18.47 -3.05
CA GLY A 204 17.37 17.55 -1.96
C GLY A 204 18.61 16.70 -1.70
N GLU A 205 19.56 17.21 -0.92
CA GLU A 205 20.54 16.35 -0.24
C GLU A 205 19.78 15.37 0.66
N GLY A 206 19.78 14.09 0.29
CA GLY A 206 19.24 13.03 1.12
C GLY A 206 18.98 11.77 0.32
N ILE A 207 19.47 10.65 0.83
CA ILE A 207 19.07 9.30 0.42
C ILE A 207 17.59 9.12 0.81
N THR A 208 16.70 9.76 0.07
CA THR A 208 15.25 9.64 0.18
C THR A 208 14.72 9.79 -1.23
N GLY A 209 14.32 8.68 -1.85
CA GLY A 209 13.95 8.58 -3.25
C GLY A 209 12.81 9.51 -3.67
N THR A 210 13.14 10.75 -3.97
CA THR A 210 12.27 11.68 -4.69
C THR A 210 12.32 11.31 -6.16
N SER A 211 11.18 10.89 -6.70
CA SER A 211 10.97 10.59 -8.11
C SER A 211 11.43 11.76 -8.98
N ALA A 212 12.62 11.66 -9.55
CA ALA A 212 13.14 12.63 -10.50
C ALA A 212 12.68 12.24 -11.90
N SER A 213 11.74 13.00 -12.46
CA SER A 213 11.25 12.79 -13.83
C SER A 213 12.40 12.80 -14.83
N LEU A 214 12.51 11.75 -15.66
CA LEU A 214 13.50 11.67 -16.74
C LEU A 214 13.36 12.83 -17.74
N SER A 215 14.46 13.54 -17.99
CA SER A 215 14.62 14.38 -19.18
C SER A 215 15.24 13.54 -20.30
N THR A 216 14.50 13.30 -21.39
CA THR A 216 14.97 12.58 -22.59
C THR A 216 15.61 13.53 -23.61
N THR A 217 16.25 14.59 -23.15
CA THR A 217 16.91 15.60 -24.00
C THR A 217 18.16 15.05 -24.69
N GLU A 218 18.60 15.74 -25.74
CA GLU A 218 19.92 15.54 -26.35
C GLU A 218 21.00 15.54 -25.25
N GLY A 219 21.78 14.45 -25.13
CA GLY A 219 22.71 14.23 -24.01
C GLY A 219 22.17 13.34 -22.87
N ALA A 220 21.08 12.60 -23.06
CA ALA A 220 20.67 11.56 -22.11
C ALA A 220 21.55 10.30 -22.23
N PRO A 221 21.87 9.61 -21.12
CA PRO A 221 22.52 8.31 -21.14
C PRO A 221 21.67 7.26 -21.87
N ALA A 222 22.32 6.28 -22.48
CA ALA A 222 21.65 5.15 -23.11
C ALA A 222 21.86 3.87 -22.31
N LEU A 223 20.82 3.06 -22.12
CA LEU A 223 20.97 1.71 -21.60
C LEU A 223 21.55 0.79 -22.67
N THR A 224 22.52 -0.04 -22.29
CA THR A 224 23.17 -1.02 -23.17
C THR A 224 22.77 -2.45 -22.82
N ARG A 225 22.55 -2.72 -21.52
CA ARG A 225 22.11 -4.02 -21.02
C ARG A 225 21.24 -3.84 -19.79
N GLY A 226 20.24 -4.70 -19.61
CA GLY A 226 19.49 -4.80 -18.36
C GLY A 226 19.07 -6.21 -18.03
N THR A 227 18.91 -6.48 -16.75
CA THR A 227 18.37 -7.72 -16.20
C THR A 227 17.30 -7.42 -15.16
N LEU A 228 16.33 -8.33 -15.06
CA LEU A 228 15.30 -8.35 -14.03
C LEU A 228 15.51 -9.62 -13.19
N LEU A 229 15.92 -9.44 -11.94
CA LEU A 229 15.94 -10.51 -10.95
C LEU A 229 14.59 -10.53 -10.23
N LEU A 230 13.78 -11.53 -10.54
CA LEU A 230 12.48 -11.75 -9.93
C LEU A 230 12.60 -12.75 -8.78
N THR A 231 12.26 -12.35 -7.56
CA THR A 231 12.10 -13.24 -6.40
C THR A 231 10.61 -13.49 -6.18
N LYS A 232 10.20 -14.75 -6.30
CA LYS A 232 8.83 -15.21 -6.10
C LYS A 232 8.47 -15.34 -4.62
N PRO A 233 7.17 -15.44 -4.27
CA PRO A 233 6.73 -15.71 -2.90
C PRO A 233 7.36 -16.96 -2.27
N SER A 234 7.61 -18.00 -3.06
CA SER A 234 8.34 -19.22 -2.66
C SER A 234 9.81 -19.00 -2.30
N GLY A 235 10.38 -17.83 -2.61
CA GLY A 235 11.81 -17.53 -2.50
C GLY A 235 12.62 -17.97 -3.72
N VAL A 236 11.99 -18.59 -4.72
CA VAL A 236 12.64 -18.93 -5.99
C VAL A 236 13.01 -17.64 -6.74
N GLN A 237 14.24 -17.59 -7.23
CA GLN A 237 14.74 -16.48 -8.03
C GLN A 237 14.83 -16.86 -9.51
N VAL A 238 14.40 -15.95 -10.38
CA VAL A 238 14.45 -16.08 -11.83
C VAL A 238 15.04 -14.80 -12.41
N GLU A 239 16.10 -14.94 -13.19
CA GLU A 239 16.69 -13.81 -13.92
C GLU A 239 16.14 -13.77 -15.35
N LEU A 240 15.67 -12.59 -15.78
CA LEU A 240 15.13 -12.34 -17.10
C LEU A 240 15.92 -11.21 -17.77
N PRO A 241 16.34 -11.34 -19.04
CA PRO A 241 16.96 -10.24 -19.77
C PRO A 241 15.92 -9.14 -20.05
N LEU A 242 16.30 -7.87 -19.92
CA LEU A 242 15.52 -6.77 -20.46
C LEU A 242 15.82 -6.60 -21.96
N ALA A 243 14.80 -6.74 -22.80
CA ALA A 243 14.91 -6.53 -24.24
C ALA A 243 14.82 -5.03 -24.59
N ALA A 244 15.71 -4.57 -25.47
CA ALA A 244 15.67 -3.21 -26.01
C ALA A 244 14.66 -3.10 -27.16
N ALA A 245 13.83 -2.06 -27.14
CA ALA A 245 12.89 -1.77 -28.24
C ALA A 245 13.44 -0.79 -29.30
N GLY A 246 14.64 -0.23 -29.07
CA GLY A 246 15.29 0.72 -29.99
C GLY A 246 14.87 2.18 -29.80
N ASP A 247 14.07 2.46 -28.77
CA ASP A 247 13.54 3.78 -28.39
C ASP A 247 14.13 4.29 -27.05
N GLY A 248 15.19 3.63 -26.55
CA GLY A 248 15.79 3.90 -25.24
C GLY A 248 15.09 3.20 -24.07
N LEU A 249 14.02 2.45 -24.32
CA LEU A 249 13.32 1.66 -23.31
C LEU A 249 13.78 0.20 -23.34
N PHE A 250 13.94 -0.35 -22.14
CA PHE A 250 14.29 -1.75 -21.89
C PHE A 250 13.15 -2.41 -21.13
N GLY A 251 12.66 -3.57 -21.59
CA GLY A 251 11.49 -4.21 -21.00
C GLY A 251 11.63 -5.72 -20.86
N ALA A 252 10.95 -6.26 -19.87
CA ALA A 252 10.75 -7.69 -19.71
C ALA A 252 9.34 -7.95 -19.19
N SER A 253 8.80 -9.13 -19.47
CA SER A 253 7.56 -9.59 -18.85
C SER A 253 7.67 -11.03 -18.40
N PHE A 254 6.83 -11.39 -17.44
CA PHE A 254 6.66 -12.76 -16.98
C PHE A 254 5.19 -13.01 -16.68
N ARG A 255 4.79 -14.27 -16.69
CA ARG A 255 3.45 -14.68 -16.25
C ARG A 255 3.50 -15.02 -14.77
N ALA A 256 2.65 -14.40 -13.97
CA ALA A 256 2.59 -14.68 -12.54
C ALA A 256 2.02 -16.08 -12.29
N ASP A 257 2.71 -16.90 -11.51
CA ASP A 257 2.38 -18.31 -11.26
C ASP A 257 2.23 -18.67 -9.77
N GLU A 258 2.52 -17.74 -8.88
CA GLU A 258 2.29 -17.83 -7.43
C GLU A 258 1.51 -16.62 -6.92
N ILE A 259 0.66 -16.83 -5.90
CA ILE A 259 -0.01 -15.76 -5.14
C ILE A 259 0.93 -15.31 -4.02
N GLY A 260 1.02 -14.00 -3.77
CA GLY A 260 1.83 -13.43 -2.70
C GLY A 260 2.70 -12.27 -3.17
N ASN A 261 3.64 -11.85 -2.32
CA ASN A 261 4.51 -10.72 -2.65
C ASN A 261 5.70 -11.16 -3.50
N TYR A 262 5.90 -10.47 -4.61
CA TYR A 262 7.07 -10.57 -5.46
C TYR A 262 8.00 -9.41 -5.19
N THR A 263 9.29 -9.66 -5.37
CA THR A 263 10.30 -8.61 -5.47
C THR A 263 10.92 -8.67 -6.85
N ALA A 264 10.96 -7.54 -7.54
CA ALA A 264 11.59 -7.37 -8.84
C ALA A 264 12.72 -6.37 -8.71
N GLN A 265 13.97 -6.83 -8.83
CA GLN A 265 15.13 -5.97 -8.90
C GLN A 265 15.53 -5.80 -10.36
N VAL A 266 15.51 -4.56 -10.85
CA VAL A 266 16.02 -4.23 -12.18
C VAL A 266 17.44 -3.72 -12.01
N THR A 267 18.39 -4.32 -12.73
CA THR A 267 19.79 -3.87 -12.79
C THR A 267 20.11 -3.55 -14.24
N ALA A 268 20.66 -2.36 -14.48
CA ALA A 268 20.95 -1.90 -15.84
C ALA A 268 22.34 -1.27 -15.92
N VAL A 269 23.03 -1.62 -16.99
CA VAL A 269 24.27 -0.99 -17.44
C VAL A 269 23.93 -0.06 -18.60
N GLY A 270 24.48 1.14 -18.59
CA GLY A 270 24.36 2.07 -19.68
C GLY A 270 25.67 2.79 -19.98
N GLU A 271 25.60 3.68 -20.97
CA GLU A 271 26.69 4.55 -21.39
C GLU A 271 26.25 6.01 -21.28
N THR A 272 27.13 6.85 -20.74
CA THR A 272 26.96 8.30 -20.73
C THR A 272 27.14 8.89 -22.13
N PRO A 273 26.76 10.15 -22.37
CA PRO A 273 27.04 10.82 -23.64
C PRO A 273 28.53 10.86 -24.02
N GLU A 274 29.41 10.84 -23.01
CA GLU A 274 30.88 10.78 -23.17
C GLU A 274 31.41 9.36 -23.42
N GLY A 275 30.53 8.35 -23.45
CA GLY A 275 30.87 6.94 -23.65
C GLY A 275 31.41 6.24 -22.41
N GLN A 276 31.22 6.81 -21.21
CA GLN A 276 31.59 6.16 -19.95
C GLN A 276 30.50 5.19 -19.52
N PRO A 277 30.83 4.01 -18.98
CA PRO A 277 29.80 3.10 -18.51
C PRO A 277 29.25 3.57 -17.15
N PHE A 278 27.99 3.24 -16.85
CA PHE A 278 27.41 3.37 -15.52
C PHE A 278 26.54 2.16 -15.17
N LEU A 279 26.36 1.90 -13.87
CA LEU A 279 25.53 0.83 -13.34
C LEU A 279 24.51 1.41 -12.37
N ARG A 280 23.25 1.01 -12.51
CA ARG A 280 22.17 1.39 -11.59
C ARG A 280 21.25 0.21 -11.34
N SER A 281 20.54 0.26 -10.21
CA SER A 281 19.47 -0.69 -9.95
C SER A 281 18.29 -0.04 -9.24
N THR A 282 17.10 -0.57 -9.48
CA THR A 282 15.86 -0.24 -8.78
C THR A 282 15.22 -1.51 -8.24
N GLN A 283 14.32 -1.37 -7.27
CA GLN A 283 13.58 -2.50 -6.72
C GLN A 283 12.09 -2.18 -6.58
N HIS A 284 11.26 -3.13 -6.97
CA HIS A 284 9.81 -3.10 -6.81
C HIS A 284 9.37 -4.24 -5.91
N THR A 285 8.43 -3.96 -5.01
CA THR A 285 7.69 -4.99 -4.28
C THR A 285 6.22 -4.84 -4.65
N PHE A 286 5.58 -5.94 -5.07
CA PHE A 286 4.19 -5.91 -5.48
C PHE A 286 3.49 -7.24 -5.17
N PRO A 287 2.20 -7.20 -4.81
CA PRO A 287 1.42 -8.39 -4.55
C PRO A 287 0.87 -8.97 -5.86
N VAL A 288 0.85 -10.30 -5.96
CA VAL A 288 0.01 -11.02 -6.93
C VAL A 288 -1.15 -11.64 -6.18
N LEU A 289 -2.36 -11.35 -6.66
CA LEU A 289 -3.61 -11.74 -6.02
C LEU A 289 -4.29 -12.91 -6.74
N PRO A 290 -5.23 -13.59 -6.06
CA PRO A 290 -6.11 -14.56 -6.70
C PRO A 290 -6.87 -13.95 -7.89
N SER A 291 -7.17 -14.75 -8.91
CA SER A 291 -7.90 -14.37 -10.13
C SER A 291 -9.33 -14.91 -10.15
N GLY A 292 -10.14 -14.52 -11.14
CA GLY A 292 -11.46 -15.13 -11.35
C GLY A 292 -12.63 -14.51 -10.57
N LEU A 293 -12.46 -13.31 -9.98
CA LEU A 293 -13.60 -12.53 -9.51
C LEU A 293 -14.46 -12.11 -10.72
N ALA A 294 -15.74 -12.45 -10.69
CA ALA A 294 -16.70 -12.11 -11.73
C ALA A 294 -17.97 -11.52 -11.14
N VAL A 295 -18.59 -10.59 -11.88
CA VAL A 295 -19.91 -10.04 -11.60
C VAL A 295 -20.92 -10.74 -12.50
N ALA A 296 -21.82 -11.53 -11.91
CA ALA A 296 -22.77 -12.38 -12.66
C ALA A 296 -24.00 -11.60 -13.14
N ASP A 297 -24.56 -10.73 -12.28
CA ASP A 297 -25.74 -9.90 -12.56
C ASP A 297 -25.70 -8.62 -11.72
N SER A 298 -26.35 -7.55 -12.21
CA SER A 298 -26.67 -6.36 -11.42
C SER A 298 -28.16 -6.37 -11.07
N ALA A 299 -28.48 -6.28 -9.79
CA ALA A 299 -29.87 -6.18 -9.31
C ALA A 299 -30.01 -4.93 -8.44
N ALA A 300 -31.06 -4.15 -8.63
CA ALA A 300 -31.39 -3.10 -7.68
C ALA A 300 -32.09 -3.76 -6.49
N VAL A 301 -31.47 -3.74 -5.32
CA VAL A 301 -32.16 -4.12 -4.08
C VAL A 301 -32.79 -2.85 -3.50
N ALA A 302 -34.08 -2.96 -3.20
CA ALA A 302 -34.97 -2.04 -2.51
C ALA A 302 -34.44 -0.63 -2.16
N THR A 303 -35.22 0.35 -2.56
CA THR A 303 -35.03 1.75 -2.17
C THR A 303 -35.53 1.99 -0.76
N SER A 304 -34.69 2.55 0.10
CA SER A 304 -35.10 3.08 1.41
C SER A 304 -34.69 4.54 1.50
N GLN A 305 -35.59 5.38 2.01
CA GLN A 305 -35.33 6.80 2.33
C GLN A 305 -34.74 7.65 1.17
N GLY A 306 -35.02 7.29 -0.09
CA GLY A 306 -34.53 8.06 -1.26
C GLY A 306 -33.12 7.69 -1.72
N ARG A 307 -32.60 6.52 -1.30
CA ARG A 307 -31.34 5.96 -1.79
C ARG A 307 -31.58 4.72 -2.64
N TRP A 308 -30.93 4.68 -3.79
CA TRP A 308 -30.90 3.55 -4.69
C TRP A 308 -29.68 2.69 -4.39
N ALA A 309 -29.89 1.45 -3.95
CA ALA A 309 -28.81 0.47 -3.77
C ALA A 309 -28.67 -0.38 -5.02
N VAL A 310 -27.48 -0.32 -5.63
CA VAL A 310 -27.07 -1.17 -6.75
C VAL A 310 -26.33 -2.37 -6.15
N ARG A 311 -26.95 -3.55 -6.24
CA ARG A 311 -26.33 -4.79 -5.79
C ARG A 311 -25.64 -5.49 -6.96
N LEU A 312 -24.38 -5.86 -6.74
CA LEU A 312 -23.57 -6.61 -7.67
C LEU A 312 -23.38 -8.01 -7.11
N SER A 313 -23.90 -9.02 -7.80
CA SER A 313 -23.71 -10.42 -7.42
C SER A 313 -22.32 -10.87 -7.82
N LEU A 314 -21.53 -11.30 -6.83
CA LEU A 314 -20.14 -11.70 -7.03
C LEU A 314 -20.00 -13.22 -7.06
N SER A 315 -19.08 -13.69 -7.88
CA SER A 315 -18.64 -15.08 -7.91
C SER A 315 -17.13 -15.13 -8.02
N SER A 316 -16.53 -16.15 -7.42
CA SER A 316 -15.08 -16.39 -7.45
C SER A 316 -14.82 -17.87 -7.22
N GLU A 317 -13.98 -18.47 -8.05
CA GLU A 317 -13.54 -19.87 -7.87
C GLU A 317 -12.66 -20.04 -6.61
N GLN A 318 -12.00 -18.97 -6.19
CA GLN A 318 -11.04 -18.95 -5.08
C GLN A 318 -11.65 -18.39 -3.79
N GLY A 319 -12.97 -18.19 -3.77
CA GLY A 319 -13.71 -17.59 -2.66
C GLY A 319 -13.77 -16.06 -2.74
N LEU A 320 -14.70 -15.48 -2.00
CA LEU A 320 -14.86 -14.03 -1.90
C LEU A 320 -14.15 -13.51 -0.64
N ALA A 321 -13.44 -12.39 -0.76
CA ALA A 321 -12.98 -11.63 0.40
C ALA A 321 -14.17 -11.06 1.18
N GLU A 322 -13.96 -10.74 2.46
CA GLU A 322 -15.02 -10.14 3.29
C GLU A 322 -15.44 -8.75 2.80
N ARG A 323 -14.50 -8.02 2.19
CA ARG A 323 -14.67 -6.63 1.75
C ARG A 323 -13.91 -6.36 0.47
N TYR A 324 -14.42 -5.43 -0.31
CA TYR A 324 -13.75 -4.91 -1.50
C TYR A 324 -13.78 -3.39 -1.49
N HIS A 325 -12.82 -2.77 -2.17
CA HIS A 325 -12.96 -1.40 -2.63
C HIS A 325 -13.68 -1.42 -3.98
N ALA A 326 -14.71 -0.60 -4.14
CA ALA A 326 -15.48 -0.55 -5.37
C ALA A 326 -15.66 0.89 -5.84
N TYR A 327 -15.73 1.05 -7.16
CA TYR A 327 -15.97 2.33 -7.82
C TYR A 327 -16.79 2.11 -9.08
N GLY A 328 -17.73 3.01 -9.37
CA GLY A 328 -18.39 3.08 -10.68
C GLY A 328 -19.00 4.45 -10.93
N GLU A 329 -19.12 4.83 -12.20
CA GLU A 329 -19.78 6.05 -12.63
C GLU A 329 -21.23 5.74 -13.00
N VAL A 330 -22.19 6.43 -12.39
CA VAL A 330 -23.60 6.31 -12.75
C VAL A 330 -23.90 7.27 -13.90
N TRP A 331 -24.48 6.73 -14.97
CA TRP A 331 -24.95 7.47 -16.13
C TRP A 331 -26.42 7.17 -16.38
N GLY A 332 -27.16 8.15 -16.88
CA GLY A 332 -28.54 8.00 -17.34
C GLY A 332 -28.76 8.66 -18.69
N ARG A 333 -30.01 8.99 -19.01
CA ARG A 333 -30.40 9.63 -20.28
C ARG A 333 -31.09 10.97 -20.07
N SER A 334 -30.84 11.93 -20.96
CA SER A 334 -31.66 13.15 -21.04
C SER A 334 -33.03 12.84 -21.64
N ALA A 335 -33.96 13.80 -21.58
CA ALA A 335 -35.25 13.69 -22.28
C ALA A 335 -35.09 13.49 -23.81
N GLY A 336 -33.96 13.92 -24.39
CA GLY A 336 -33.62 13.70 -25.80
C GLY A 336 -32.88 12.38 -26.08
N GLY A 337 -32.63 11.55 -25.06
CA GLY A 337 -31.95 10.25 -25.20
C GLY A 337 -30.42 10.30 -25.13
N GLU A 338 -29.82 11.48 -24.93
CA GLU A 338 -28.37 11.62 -24.79
C GLU A 338 -27.87 11.09 -23.45
N ALA A 339 -26.63 10.58 -23.40
CA ALA A 339 -26.03 10.10 -22.15
C ALA A 339 -25.73 11.28 -21.22
N VAL A 340 -26.16 11.18 -19.95
CA VAL A 340 -25.96 12.22 -18.94
C VAL A 340 -25.23 11.61 -17.74
N PRO A 341 -24.07 12.15 -17.33
CA PRO A 341 -23.39 11.69 -16.14
C PRO A 341 -24.13 12.16 -14.88
N VAL A 342 -24.31 11.25 -13.92
CA VAL A 342 -25.09 11.51 -12.71
C VAL A 342 -24.17 11.79 -11.52
N ALA A 343 -23.34 10.80 -11.16
CA ALA A 343 -22.41 10.84 -10.04
C ALA A 343 -21.46 9.64 -10.15
N TRP A 344 -20.34 9.66 -9.42
CA TRP A 344 -19.60 8.44 -9.13
C TRP A 344 -20.08 7.89 -7.79
N ILE A 345 -20.04 6.57 -7.62
CA ILE A 345 -20.36 5.86 -6.37
C ILE A 345 -19.24 4.87 -6.04
N GLY A 346 -18.97 4.65 -4.75
CA GLY A 346 -17.91 3.73 -4.35
C GLY A 346 -17.60 3.72 -2.86
N GLY A 347 -16.37 3.30 -2.55
CA GLY A 347 -15.84 3.13 -1.20
C GLY A 347 -15.57 1.66 -0.86
N ILE A 348 -15.37 1.39 0.43
CA ILE A 348 -15.24 0.02 0.93
C ILE A 348 -16.63 -0.56 1.15
N THR A 349 -16.87 -1.75 0.61
CA THR A 349 -18.16 -2.45 0.68
C THR A 349 -17.96 -3.87 1.21
N GLU A 350 -18.89 -4.31 2.05
CA GLU A 350 -18.88 -5.63 2.67
C GLU A 350 -19.60 -6.63 1.76
N VAL A 351 -19.05 -7.83 1.66
CA VAL A 351 -19.72 -8.94 0.98
C VAL A 351 -20.80 -9.50 1.90
N LYS A 352 -22.06 -9.39 1.46
CA LYS A 352 -23.24 -9.94 2.14
C LYS A 352 -24.00 -10.78 1.16
N ASP A 353 -24.39 -12.00 1.52
CA ASP A 353 -25.15 -12.94 0.67
C ASP A 353 -24.57 -13.05 -0.77
N GLY A 354 -23.24 -13.18 -0.87
CA GLY A 354 -22.54 -13.34 -2.14
C GLY A 354 -22.49 -12.09 -3.04
N GLY A 355 -22.79 -10.91 -2.53
CA GLY A 355 -22.77 -9.67 -3.32
C GLY A 355 -22.32 -8.45 -2.53
N ILE A 356 -22.06 -7.37 -3.24
CA ILE A 356 -21.75 -6.05 -2.67
C ILE A 356 -22.81 -5.03 -3.07
N ASP A 357 -23.05 -4.07 -2.19
CA ASP A 357 -24.02 -3.00 -2.44
C ASP A 357 -23.30 -1.64 -2.61
N LEU A 358 -23.68 -0.91 -3.66
CA LEU A 358 -23.24 0.47 -3.92
C LEU A 358 -24.44 1.40 -3.81
N GLY A 359 -24.40 2.34 -2.88
CA GLY A 359 -25.51 3.25 -2.59
C GLY A 359 -25.41 4.58 -3.32
N LEU A 360 -26.48 4.97 -4.02
CA LEU A 360 -26.63 6.30 -4.64
C LEU A 360 -27.78 7.08 -3.99
N ASP A 361 -27.50 8.28 -3.52
CA ASP A 361 -28.54 9.24 -3.15
C ASP A 361 -29.27 9.77 -4.40
N THR A 362 -30.60 9.62 -4.46
CA THR A 362 -31.34 9.90 -5.71
C THR A 362 -31.46 11.38 -6.04
N ARG A 363 -31.09 12.27 -5.10
CA ARG A 363 -30.89 13.69 -5.40
C ARG A 363 -29.81 13.91 -6.47
N TRP A 364 -28.83 13.00 -6.59
CA TRP A 364 -27.84 13.05 -7.69
C TRP A 364 -28.52 12.93 -9.06
N ILE A 365 -29.44 11.98 -9.23
CA ILE A 365 -30.20 11.78 -10.47
C ILE A 365 -31.03 13.03 -10.79
N GLN A 366 -31.73 13.56 -9.78
CA GLN A 366 -32.57 14.75 -9.95
C GLN A 366 -31.76 15.99 -10.33
N ARG A 367 -30.60 16.19 -9.71
CA ARG A 367 -29.69 17.30 -10.07
C ARG A 367 -29.17 17.19 -11.49
N ALA A 368 -28.85 15.98 -11.93
CA ALA A 368 -28.41 15.71 -13.29
C ALA A 368 -29.55 15.82 -14.33
N LYS A 369 -30.81 15.79 -13.89
CA LYS A 369 -32.00 15.68 -14.75
C LYS A 369 -31.93 14.44 -15.67
N ALA A 370 -31.36 13.36 -15.14
CA ALA A 370 -31.22 12.10 -15.84
C ALA A 370 -32.44 11.20 -15.62
N GLY A 371 -32.85 10.49 -16.65
CA GLY A 371 -33.86 9.43 -16.61
C GLY A 371 -33.27 8.09 -17.02
N ALA A 372 -34.09 7.04 -16.91
CA ALA A 372 -33.75 5.70 -17.37
C ALA A 372 -33.59 5.63 -18.91
N PRO A 373 -32.89 4.62 -19.46
CA PRO A 373 -32.11 3.60 -18.75
C PRO A 373 -30.86 4.18 -18.06
N PHE A 374 -30.47 3.55 -16.96
CA PHE A 374 -29.24 3.87 -16.24
C PHE A 374 -28.18 2.79 -16.51
N GLU A 375 -26.92 3.17 -16.40
CA GLU A 375 -25.76 2.29 -16.57
C GLU A 375 -24.65 2.68 -15.59
N LEU A 376 -23.87 1.71 -15.13
CA LEU A 376 -22.55 1.94 -14.55
C LEU A 376 -21.50 1.96 -15.67
N ARG A 377 -20.59 2.91 -15.61
CA ARG A 377 -19.38 2.93 -16.43
C ARG A 377 -18.14 2.85 -15.55
N ASN A 378 -17.05 2.35 -16.13
CA ASN A 378 -15.76 2.24 -15.46
C ASN A 378 -15.87 1.57 -14.09
N LEU A 379 -16.67 0.50 -13.99
CA LEU A 379 -16.84 -0.26 -12.76
C LEU A 379 -15.54 -1.00 -12.47
N ARG A 380 -15.02 -0.82 -11.25
CA ARG A 380 -13.82 -1.48 -10.75
C ARG A 380 -14.10 -2.03 -9.37
N ILE A 381 -13.75 -3.30 -9.15
CA ILE A 381 -13.73 -3.94 -7.85
C ILE A 381 -12.28 -4.32 -7.58
N GLN A 382 -11.76 -3.85 -6.45
CA GLN A 382 -10.34 -3.91 -6.09
C GLN A 382 -10.19 -4.52 -4.71
N ASP A 383 -9.02 -5.11 -4.49
CA ASP A 383 -8.58 -5.49 -3.16
C ASP A 383 -8.44 -4.25 -2.25
N VAL A 384 -8.85 -4.38 -0.98
CA VAL A 384 -8.90 -3.26 -0.03
C VAL A 384 -7.51 -2.79 0.39
N ASP A 385 -6.55 -3.71 0.46
CA ASP A 385 -5.23 -3.44 1.02
C ASP A 385 -4.24 -2.94 -0.04
N THR A 386 -4.40 -3.41 -1.28
CA THR A 386 -3.43 -3.24 -2.35
C THR A 386 -3.96 -2.41 -3.53
N PHE A 387 -5.28 -2.18 -3.58
CA PHE A 387 -5.98 -1.52 -4.70
C PHE A 387 -5.78 -2.19 -6.07
N VAL A 388 -5.26 -3.42 -6.11
CA VAL A 388 -5.16 -4.20 -7.33
C VAL A 388 -6.57 -4.48 -7.86
N PRO A 389 -6.87 -4.17 -9.13
CA PRO A 389 -8.15 -4.49 -9.75
C PRO A 389 -8.33 -6.01 -9.84
N LEU A 390 -9.42 -6.49 -9.24
CA LEU A 390 -9.85 -7.90 -9.30
C LEU A 390 -10.86 -8.12 -10.42
N PHE A 391 -11.68 -7.09 -10.68
CA PHE A 391 -12.67 -7.05 -11.76
C PHE A 391 -12.80 -5.62 -12.30
N GLU A 392 -12.83 -5.47 -13.62
CA GLU A 392 -13.12 -4.20 -14.29
C GLU A 392 -14.11 -4.43 -15.45
N THR A 393 -15.05 -3.51 -15.63
CA THR A 393 -15.88 -3.46 -16.84
C THR A 393 -16.12 -2.02 -17.27
N ALA A 394 -16.06 -1.77 -18.57
CA ALA A 394 -16.30 -0.46 -19.15
C ALA A 394 -17.77 -0.04 -18.97
N ARG A 395 -18.71 -0.99 -19.02
CA ARG A 395 -20.13 -0.73 -18.93
C ARG A 395 -20.90 -1.90 -18.33
N LEU A 396 -21.86 -1.58 -17.47
CA LEU A 396 -22.82 -2.52 -16.91
C LEU A 396 -24.19 -1.83 -16.87
N ASP A 397 -25.18 -2.36 -17.58
CA ASP A 397 -26.52 -1.78 -17.54
C ASP A 397 -27.13 -1.97 -16.14
N LEU A 398 -27.91 -0.99 -15.70
CA LEU A 398 -28.55 -0.99 -14.39
C LEU A 398 -30.07 -1.14 -14.53
N PRO A 399 -30.71 -1.99 -13.70
CA PRO A 399 -32.15 -1.99 -13.60
C PRO A 399 -32.64 -0.65 -13.08
N SER A 400 -33.75 -0.14 -13.63
CA SER A 400 -34.28 1.18 -13.24
C SER A 400 -34.71 1.20 -11.76
N PRO A 401 -34.45 2.29 -11.01
CA PRO A 401 -35.00 2.43 -9.67
C PRO A 401 -36.53 2.49 -9.72
N GLY A 402 -37.20 2.01 -8.67
CA GLY A 402 -38.66 2.08 -8.57
C GLY A 402 -39.20 3.52 -8.69
N LEU A 403 -40.45 3.70 -9.11
CA LEU A 403 -41.05 5.03 -9.31
C LEU A 403 -41.16 5.86 -8.02
N SER A 404 -41.31 5.22 -6.85
CA SER A 404 -41.41 5.89 -5.53
C SER A 404 -40.13 6.61 -5.10
N VAL A 405 -39.03 6.39 -5.81
CA VAL A 405 -37.70 6.92 -5.54
C VAL A 405 -37.51 8.31 -6.17
N MET A 406 -38.13 8.51 -7.33
CA MET A 406 -38.04 9.74 -8.12
C MET A 406 -38.89 10.88 -7.54
N THR A 407 -39.70 10.62 -6.50
CA THR A 407 -40.67 11.57 -5.95
C THR A 407 -40.16 12.42 -4.79
N GLN A 408 -38.93 12.18 -4.28
CA GLN A 408 -38.36 13.09 -3.29
C GLN A 408 -38.09 14.44 -3.94
N ARG A 409 -38.60 15.54 -3.38
CA ARG A 409 -38.27 16.88 -3.88
C ARG A 409 -36.85 17.23 -3.45
N LEU A 410 -36.06 17.82 -4.35
CA LEU A 410 -34.82 18.51 -4.02
C LEU A 410 -35.09 19.57 -2.93
N GLY A 411 -34.83 19.21 -1.67
CA GLY A 411 -35.00 20.11 -0.52
C GLY A 411 -33.92 21.20 -0.46
N SER A 412 -32.76 20.97 -1.07
CA SER A 412 -31.65 21.93 -1.22
C SER A 412 -30.99 21.77 -2.58
N ARG A 413 -30.41 22.86 -3.12
CA ARG A 413 -29.58 22.83 -4.34
C ARG A 413 -28.12 22.43 -4.05
N GLU A 414 -27.70 22.51 -2.79
CA GLU A 414 -26.34 22.22 -2.35
C GLU A 414 -26.12 20.71 -2.23
N ILE A 415 -24.89 20.26 -2.55
CA ILE A 415 -24.46 18.88 -2.32
C ILE A 415 -24.20 18.73 -0.82
N THR A 416 -24.98 17.88 -0.15
CA THR A 416 -24.88 17.68 1.30
C THR A 416 -23.86 16.58 1.64
N SER A 417 -23.37 16.56 2.89
CA SER A 417 -22.48 15.48 3.37
C SER A 417 -23.14 14.10 3.26
N GLU A 418 -24.44 13.99 3.48
CA GLU A 418 -25.20 12.74 3.31
C GLU A 418 -25.21 12.24 1.85
N MET A 419 -25.29 13.16 0.88
CA MET A 419 -25.16 12.82 -0.54
C MET A 419 -23.76 12.28 -0.88
N ARG A 420 -22.72 12.75 -0.18
CA ARG A 420 -21.32 12.39 -0.45
C ARG A 420 -20.81 11.18 0.34
N LEU A 421 -21.27 11.00 1.57
CA LEU A 421 -20.71 10.04 2.54
C LEU A 421 -21.69 8.92 2.92
N GLY A 422 -22.96 9.06 2.56
CA GLY A 422 -24.01 8.17 3.01
C GLY A 422 -24.74 8.65 4.26
N PRO A 423 -25.78 7.92 4.70
CA PRO A 423 -26.43 8.19 5.97
C PRO A 423 -25.44 7.95 7.11
N ARG A 424 -25.36 8.91 8.04
CA ARG A 424 -24.56 8.76 9.25
C ARG A 424 -25.18 7.67 10.14
N PRO A 425 -24.39 6.72 10.68
CA PRO A 425 -24.88 5.72 11.61
C PRO A 425 -25.59 6.33 12.83
N ALA A 426 -26.62 5.66 13.33
CA ALA A 426 -27.42 6.16 14.45
C ALA A 426 -26.59 6.28 15.74
N GLU A 427 -25.64 5.36 15.93
CA GLU A 427 -24.72 5.29 17.07
C GLU A 427 -23.79 6.51 17.13
N LEU A 428 -23.45 7.10 15.99
CA LEU A 428 -22.67 8.34 15.88
C LEU A 428 -23.55 9.60 15.88
N SER A 429 -24.85 9.44 15.62
CA SER A 429 -25.81 10.54 15.56
C SER A 429 -26.51 10.81 16.90
N ASN A 430 -26.56 9.80 17.79
CA ASN A 430 -27.23 9.90 19.09
C ASN A 430 -26.29 10.42 20.18
N LEU A 431 -26.41 11.71 20.50
CA LEU A 431 -25.71 12.38 21.62
C LEU A 431 -26.06 11.82 23.01
N THR A 432 -27.14 11.04 23.13
CA THR A 432 -27.67 10.52 24.40
C THR A 432 -27.17 9.14 24.78
N ALA A 433 -26.51 8.41 23.87
CA ALA A 433 -25.86 7.14 24.18
C ALA A 433 -24.62 6.93 23.26
N PRO A 434 -23.64 7.85 23.25
CA PRO A 434 -22.44 7.62 22.49
C PRO A 434 -21.68 6.42 23.08
N ALA A 435 -21.10 5.59 22.21
CA ALA A 435 -20.25 4.48 22.64
C ALA A 435 -19.00 4.96 23.44
N GLY A 436 -18.66 6.25 23.35
CA GLY A 436 -17.55 6.89 24.07
C GLY A 436 -17.94 8.26 24.67
N THR A 437 -17.19 8.73 25.67
CA THR A 437 -17.46 10.00 26.37
C THR A 437 -16.41 11.07 26.07
N GLY A 438 -16.82 12.29 25.71
CA GLY A 438 -15.92 13.45 25.53
C GLY A 438 -15.15 13.45 24.21
N SER A 439 -14.13 14.31 24.12
CA SER A 439 -13.25 14.46 22.96
C SER A 439 -11.77 14.21 23.28
N ARG A 440 -10.98 13.78 22.30
CA ARG A 440 -9.54 13.50 22.49
C ARG A 440 -8.71 13.82 21.25
N LEU A 441 -7.45 14.18 21.42
CA LEU A 441 -6.45 14.14 20.35
C LEU A 441 -5.73 12.80 20.36
N LEU A 442 -5.69 12.07 19.26
CA LEU A 442 -4.94 10.84 19.13
C LEU A 442 -3.58 11.13 18.48
N LEU A 443 -2.51 10.62 19.10
CA LEU A 443 -1.15 10.70 18.57
C LEU A 443 -0.79 9.33 17.98
N VAL A 444 -0.64 9.25 16.67
CA VAL A 444 -0.53 7.98 15.92
C VAL A 444 0.85 7.86 15.26
N HIS A 445 1.59 6.79 15.56
CA HIS A 445 2.92 6.54 15.00
C HIS A 445 2.84 5.92 13.58
N GLY A 446 3.98 5.84 12.89
CA GLY A 446 4.14 5.05 11.67
C GLY A 446 4.96 3.79 11.89
N TYR A 447 5.07 2.94 10.87
CA TYR A 447 5.78 1.66 10.93
C TYR A 447 7.25 1.79 11.32
N CYS A 448 7.98 2.74 10.72
CA CYS A 448 9.42 2.94 10.94
C CYS A 448 9.76 3.82 12.16
N SER A 449 8.75 4.31 12.88
CA SER A 449 8.96 5.12 14.06
C SER A 449 8.72 4.30 15.31
N GLY A 450 9.65 4.32 16.27
CA GLY A 450 9.38 3.90 17.65
C GLY A 450 8.36 4.83 18.32
N ASP A 451 8.53 5.13 19.60
CA ASP A 451 7.66 6.08 20.31
C ASP A 451 7.97 7.55 19.95
N VAL A 452 7.73 7.93 18.69
CA VAL A 452 8.00 9.29 18.16
C VAL A 452 7.24 10.37 18.94
N TRP A 453 6.10 10.02 19.51
CA TRP A 453 5.27 10.94 20.27
C TRP A 453 5.68 11.04 21.74
N GLY A 454 6.40 10.08 22.31
CA GLY A 454 6.76 10.06 23.73
C GLY A 454 7.42 11.35 24.23
N PRO A 455 8.48 11.86 23.55
CA PRO A 455 9.16 13.08 23.97
C PRO A 455 8.31 14.36 23.93
N VAL A 456 7.26 14.41 23.09
CA VAL A 456 6.46 15.62 22.84
C VAL A 456 5.02 15.52 23.30
N ALA A 457 4.55 14.34 23.72
CA ALA A 457 3.14 14.11 24.08
C ALA A 457 2.67 15.01 25.22
N GLY A 458 3.56 15.37 26.15
CA GLY A 458 3.27 16.29 27.26
C GLY A 458 2.95 17.73 26.84
N GLN A 459 3.20 18.09 25.57
CA GLN A 459 2.80 19.39 25.00
C GLN A 459 1.30 19.46 24.71
N PHE A 460 0.60 18.31 24.70
CA PHE A 460 -0.83 18.23 24.45
C PHE A 460 -1.60 17.91 25.74
N THR A 461 -2.50 18.80 26.14
CA THR A 461 -3.27 18.68 27.38
C THR A 461 -4.43 17.69 27.30
N ASN A 462 -4.88 17.34 26.09
CA ASN A 462 -5.99 16.41 25.85
C ASN A 462 -5.64 15.32 24.82
N ALA A 463 -4.48 14.66 24.98
CA ALA A 463 -4.02 13.66 24.03
C ALA A 463 -3.92 12.24 24.59
N SER A 464 -4.13 11.25 23.73
CA SER A 464 -3.86 9.83 23.98
C SER A 464 -2.94 9.30 22.89
N ARG A 465 -1.93 8.53 23.29
CA ARG A 465 -1.02 7.87 22.35
C ARG A 465 -1.59 6.52 21.95
N PHE A 466 -1.76 6.32 20.65
CA PHE A 466 -2.06 5.00 20.09
C PHE A 466 -0.75 4.28 19.81
N GLN A 467 -0.63 3.01 20.21
CA GLN A 467 0.60 2.22 20.11
C GLN A 467 0.33 0.83 19.52
N ASP A 468 1.02 0.54 18.43
CA ASP A 468 1.03 -0.71 17.69
C ASP A 468 2.43 -0.87 17.05
N LEU A 469 3.45 -0.67 17.88
CA LEU A 469 4.84 -0.54 17.47
C LEU A 469 5.34 -1.84 16.82
N ASN A 470 6.20 -1.70 15.81
CA ASN A 470 6.84 -2.81 15.09
C ASN A 470 5.87 -3.77 14.38
N ALA A 471 4.62 -3.37 14.15
CA ALA A 471 3.64 -4.14 13.39
C ALA A 471 3.53 -3.62 11.95
N ASN A 472 3.89 -4.44 10.96
CA ASN A 472 3.63 -4.12 9.56
C ASN A 472 2.15 -4.44 9.25
N ARG A 473 1.38 -3.43 8.84
CA ARG A 473 -0.05 -3.54 8.54
C ARG A 473 -0.39 -2.83 7.24
N SER A 474 -1.43 -3.29 6.57
CA SER A 474 -2.08 -2.48 5.54
C SER A 474 -2.67 -1.21 6.14
N HIS A 475 -2.90 -0.20 5.30
CA HIS A 475 -3.55 1.03 5.74
C HIS A 475 -4.95 0.76 6.32
N ASP A 476 -5.71 -0.19 5.76
CA ASP A 476 -7.02 -0.56 6.24
C ASP A 476 -6.98 -1.24 7.62
N ALA A 477 -6.11 -2.23 7.79
CA ALA A 477 -5.95 -2.93 9.06
C ALA A 477 -5.48 -1.96 10.17
N PHE A 478 -4.62 -0.99 9.82
CA PHE A 478 -4.16 0.01 10.76
C PHE A 478 -5.24 1.05 11.09
N ALA A 479 -6.00 1.51 10.09
CA ALA A 479 -7.15 2.38 10.26
C ALA A 479 -8.19 1.78 11.21
N GLN A 480 -8.49 0.48 11.07
CA GLN A 480 -9.41 -0.22 11.97
C GLN A 480 -8.92 -0.25 13.41
N ARG A 481 -7.61 -0.38 13.65
CA ARG A 481 -7.04 -0.32 15.01
C ARG A 481 -7.11 1.07 15.61
N ILE A 482 -6.81 2.10 14.81
CA ILE A 482 -6.98 3.49 15.21
C ILE A 482 -8.45 3.74 15.56
N TRP A 483 -9.38 3.22 14.74
CA TRP A 483 -10.81 3.29 15.03
C TRP A 483 -11.15 2.63 16.35
N THR A 484 -10.74 1.38 16.58
CA THR A 484 -11.03 0.65 17.83
C THR A 484 -10.52 1.41 19.05
N PHE A 485 -9.31 1.98 18.97
CA PHE A 485 -8.75 2.80 20.04
C PHE A 485 -9.54 4.10 20.25
N GLY A 486 -9.81 4.81 19.16
CA GLY A 486 -10.51 6.09 19.15
C GLY A 486 -11.98 5.99 19.54
N ASN A 487 -12.63 4.85 19.32
CA ASN A 487 -14.05 4.62 19.63
C ASN A 487 -14.36 4.65 21.14
N THR A 488 -13.33 4.82 21.99
CA THR A 488 -13.46 5.17 23.41
C THR A 488 -14.02 6.60 23.62
N TRP A 489 -13.88 7.48 22.63
CA TRP A 489 -14.32 8.87 22.67
C TRP A 489 -15.38 9.13 21.59
N PHE A 490 -16.34 10.01 21.88
CA PHE A 490 -17.40 10.39 20.92
C PHE A 490 -16.83 11.14 19.72
N SER A 491 -15.80 11.94 19.96
CA SER A 491 -15.13 12.77 18.98
C SER A 491 -13.62 12.71 19.19
N TYR A 492 -12.84 12.72 18.12
CA TYR A 492 -11.40 12.83 18.25
C TYR A 492 -10.75 13.48 17.03
N GLY A 493 -9.66 14.20 17.26
CA GLY A 493 -8.73 14.63 16.22
C GLY A 493 -7.53 13.69 16.17
N ILE A 494 -6.80 13.67 15.04
CA ILE A 494 -5.58 12.87 14.92
C ILE A 494 -4.41 13.75 14.48
N VAL A 495 -3.27 13.59 15.16
CA VAL A 495 -1.95 13.99 14.65
C VAL A 495 -1.17 12.70 14.42
N ALA A 496 -0.64 12.54 13.21
CA ALA A 496 -0.03 11.27 12.81
C ALA A 496 1.26 11.46 12.01
N HIS A 497 2.12 10.45 12.06
CA HIS A 497 3.42 10.41 11.38
C HIS A 497 3.51 9.22 10.42
N SER A 498 4.08 9.43 9.23
CA SER A 498 4.36 8.37 8.23
C SER A 498 3.13 7.49 7.95
N GLN A 499 3.22 6.17 8.08
CA GLN A 499 2.10 5.22 7.88
C GLN A 499 0.85 5.58 8.71
N GLY A 500 1.03 6.13 9.92
CA GLY A 500 -0.09 6.58 10.74
C GLY A 500 -0.91 7.67 10.06
N GLY A 501 -0.27 8.54 9.29
CA GLY A 501 -0.94 9.58 8.50
C GLY A 501 -1.79 8.98 7.39
N ALA A 502 -1.22 8.04 6.61
CA ALA A 502 -1.93 7.35 5.55
C ALA A 502 -3.13 6.55 6.08
N ALA A 503 -2.95 5.80 7.18
CA ALA A 503 -4.03 5.05 7.82
C ALA A 503 -5.11 5.96 8.42
N SER A 504 -4.75 7.12 8.96
CA SER A 504 -5.72 8.09 9.48
C SER A 504 -6.54 8.74 8.36
N LEU A 505 -5.92 9.02 7.21
CA LEU A 505 -6.64 9.49 6.03
C LEU A 505 -7.55 8.39 5.47
N HIS A 506 -7.10 7.13 5.44
CA HIS A 506 -7.91 5.98 5.06
C HIS A 506 -9.14 5.83 5.98
N LEU A 507 -8.93 5.94 7.31
CA LEU A 507 -9.99 5.95 8.31
C LEU A 507 -11.01 7.06 8.04
N TYR A 508 -10.54 8.30 7.87
CA TYR A 508 -11.41 9.44 7.58
C TYR A 508 -12.16 9.31 6.25
N THR A 509 -11.53 8.73 5.24
CA THR A 509 -12.12 8.62 3.90
C THR A 509 -13.19 7.55 3.85
N TYR A 510 -12.90 6.35 4.34
CA TYR A 510 -13.73 5.17 4.07
C TYR A 510 -14.65 4.76 5.20
N TYR A 511 -14.44 5.24 6.43
CA TYR A 511 -15.21 4.78 7.57
C TYR A 511 -15.84 5.94 8.34
N TRP A 512 -16.99 5.66 8.92
CA TRP A 512 -17.58 6.53 9.92
C TRP A 512 -16.86 6.35 11.27
N SER A 513 -16.42 7.46 11.85
CA SER A 513 -15.69 7.43 13.12
C SER A 513 -15.87 8.73 13.93
N GLY A 514 -15.25 8.79 15.11
CA GLY A 514 -15.21 10.01 15.92
C GLY A 514 -14.50 11.19 15.25
N LEU A 515 -13.72 10.96 14.17
CA LEU A 515 -13.20 12.05 13.32
C LEU A 515 -14.31 12.85 12.66
N ASP A 516 -15.45 12.23 12.35
CA ASP A 516 -16.60 12.88 11.71
C ASP A 516 -17.43 13.74 12.69
N ASN A 517 -17.04 13.71 13.97
CA ASN A 517 -17.62 14.49 15.06
C ASN A 517 -16.62 15.51 15.64
N ALA A 518 -15.43 15.64 15.05
CA ALA A 518 -14.33 16.50 15.51
C ALA A 518 -14.56 17.99 15.25
#